data_AF-A0AAJ0EBS6-F1
#
_entry.id   AF-A0AAJ0EBS6-F1
#
_cell.length_a   1.000
_cell.length_b   1.000
_cell.length_c   1.000
_cell.angle_alpha   90.00
_cell.angle_beta   90.00
_cell.angle_gamma   90.00
#
_symmetry.space_group_name_H-M   'P 1'
#
loop_
_entity.id
_entity.type
_entity.pdbx_description
1 polymer ?
#
loop_
_entity_poly.entity_id
_entity_poly.type
_entity_poly.pdbx_seq_one_letter_code
_entity_poly.pdbx_strand_id
1 'polypeptide(L)'
;LKAHGFNRSDLPYRGYLQPYGTWVALVWLIAVEIFYGYAIFLRGRWDIGIFFSNYTMGFLAICLFCGWKILKRTKFVKPEHADLVWIRPAVDEHEAAMAGNENEVGLRRRLALLVSLSQGCWFEPYGPGGDEVSISLY
;
A
#
# COMPACT_ATOMS: atom_id res chain seq x y z
N LEU A 1 -10.88 10.51 -13.60
CA LEU A 1 -11.96 9.49 -13.71
C LEU A 1 -13.12 10.01 -14.54
N LYS A 2 -14.00 10.89 -14.05
CA LYS A 2 -15.12 11.43 -14.87
C LYS A 2 -14.67 12.09 -16.18
N ALA A 3 -13.56 12.83 -16.15
CA ALA A 3 -12.99 13.46 -17.35
C ALA A 3 -12.52 12.47 -18.42
N HIS A 4 -12.29 11.20 -18.05
CA HIS A 4 -11.76 10.15 -18.94
C HIS A 4 -12.79 9.05 -19.20
N GLY A 5 -14.06 9.27 -18.86
CA GLY A 5 -15.14 8.29 -19.08
C GLY A 5 -15.08 7.01 -18.22
N PHE A 6 -14.02 6.80 -17.43
CA PHE A 6 -13.88 5.64 -16.56
C PHE A 6 -14.82 5.67 -15.35
N ASN A 7 -15.51 4.56 -15.09
CA ASN A 7 -16.24 4.34 -13.85
C ASN A 7 -15.26 3.86 -12.76
N ARG A 8 -15.55 4.20 -11.50
CA ARG A 8 -14.71 3.80 -10.34
C ARG A 8 -14.72 2.29 -10.10
N SER A 9 -15.72 1.58 -10.66
CA SER A 9 -15.82 0.12 -10.66
C SER A 9 -14.79 -0.57 -11.55
N ASP A 10 -14.27 0.13 -12.54
CA ASP A 10 -13.45 -0.47 -13.60
C ASP A 10 -11.95 -0.50 -13.22
N LEU A 11 -11.62 -0.03 -12.01
CA LEU A 11 -10.27 -0.13 -11.45
C LEU A 11 -10.19 -1.36 -10.56
N PRO A 12 -9.18 -2.23 -10.75
CA PRO A 12 -9.00 -3.44 -9.95
C PRO A 12 -8.77 -3.15 -8.46
N TYR A 13 -8.20 -1.98 -8.15
CA TYR A 13 -8.02 -1.49 -6.78
C TYR A 13 -8.87 -0.25 -6.50
N ARG A 14 -9.83 -0.40 -5.58
CA ARG A 14 -10.66 0.70 -5.08
C ARG A 14 -10.67 0.72 -3.55
N GLY A 15 -10.41 1.89 -2.96
CA GLY A 15 -10.67 2.10 -1.54
C GLY A 15 -12.18 2.25 -1.28
N TYR A 16 -12.72 1.51 -0.31
CA TYR A 16 -14.15 1.53 0.04
C TYR A 16 -14.72 2.94 0.24
N LEU A 17 -13.92 3.84 0.83
CA LEU A 17 -14.33 5.21 1.16
C LEU A 17 -13.73 6.28 0.23
N GLN A 18 -13.04 5.93 -0.86
CA GLN A 18 -12.52 6.96 -1.77
C GLN A 18 -13.66 7.72 -2.48
N PRO A 19 -13.63 9.06 -2.56
CA PRO A 19 -12.57 10.01 -2.16
C PRO A 19 -12.75 10.63 -0.76
N TYR A 20 -13.86 10.37 -0.08
CA TYR A 20 -14.25 11.06 1.15
C TYR A 20 -13.51 10.56 2.39
N GLY A 21 -13.08 9.29 2.41
CA GLY A 21 -12.36 8.69 3.52
C GLY A 21 -11.06 9.42 3.86
N THR A 22 -10.37 9.95 2.85
CA THR A 22 -9.16 10.77 3.06
C THR A 22 -9.48 12.10 3.75
N TRP A 23 -10.59 12.75 3.39
CA TRP A 23 -11.03 13.99 4.05
C TRP A 23 -11.50 13.75 5.48
N VAL A 24 -12.23 12.67 5.71
CA VAL A 24 -12.66 12.27 7.06
C VAL A 24 -11.45 11.94 7.94
N ALA A 25 -10.48 11.17 7.42
CA ALA A 25 -9.25 10.85 8.15
C ALA A 25 -8.43 12.10 8.46
N LEU A 26 -8.34 13.05 7.52
CA LEU A 26 -7.64 14.32 7.73
C LEU A 26 -8.28 15.15 8.85
N VAL A 27 -9.61 15.31 8.82
CA VAL A 27 -10.37 16.05 9.85
C VAL A 27 -10.26 15.36 11.21
N TRP A 28 -10.36 14.03 11.22
CA TRP A 28 -10.23 13.23 12.43
C TRP A 28 -8.86 13.37 13.08
N LEU A 29 -7.78 13.31 12.29
CA LEU A 29 -6.42 13.50 12.78
C LEU A 29 -6.22 14.88 13.41
N ILE A 30 -6.71 15.94 12.74
CA ILE A 30 -6.65 17.31 13.27
C ILE A 30 -7.41 17.42 14.60
N ALA A 31 -8.60 16.81 14.68
CA ALA A 31 -9.39 16.81 15.91
C ALA A 31 -8.65 16.10 17.06
N VAL A 32 -8.06 14.92 16.80
CA VAL A 32 -7.31 14.15 17.80
C VAL A 32 -6.13 14.95 18.34
N GLU A 33 -5.36 15.61 17.46
CA GLU A 33 -4.22 16.46 17.88
C GLU A 33 -4.68 17.61 18.80
N ILE A 34 -5.76 18.32 18.44
CA ILE A 34 -6.31 19.41 19.25
C ILE A 34 -6.77 18.91 20.63
N PHE A 35 -7.46 17.76 20.66
CA PHE A 35 -7.92 17.18 21.91
C PHE A 35 -6.81 16.54 22.73
N TYR A 36 -5.70 16.10 22.12
CA TYR A 36 -4.59 15.48 22.83
C TYR A 36 -3.92 16.45 23.82
N GLY A 37 -3.64 17.67 23.36
CA GLY A 37 -3.01 18.71 24.19
C GLY A 37 -4.00 19.66 24.86
N TYR A 38 -5.26 19.29 25.07
CA TYR A 38 -6.23 20.23 25.65
C TYR A 38 -5.88 20.66 27.09
N ALA A 39 -5.22 19.78 27.86
CA ALA A 39 -4.93 19.97 29.27
C ALA A 39 -3.98 21.16 29.55
N ILE A 40 -3.21 21.58 28.55
CA ILE A 40 -2.28 22.72 28.65
C ILE A 40 -3.04 24.06 28.67
N PHE A 41 -4.25 24.10 28.09
CA PHE A 41 -5.10 25.29 28.07
C PHE A 41 -5.91 25.47 29.36
N LEU A 42 -5.82 24.53 30.31
CA LEU A 42 -6.45 24.65 31.62
C LEU A 42 -5.73 25.72 32.46
N ARG A 43 -6.49 26.53 33.20
CA ARG A 43 -5.96 27.60 34.05
C ARG A 43 -4.97 27.03 35.07
N GLY A 44 -3.74 27.55 35.07
CA GLY A 44 -2.68 27.19 36.01
C GLY A 44 -1.65 26.17 35.51
N ARG A 45 -1.74 25.67 34.27
CA ARG A 45 -0.83 24.65 33.70
C ARG A 45 -0.21 25.07 32.36
N TRP A 46 -0.13 26.37 32.10
CA TRP A 46 0.44 26.91 30.87
C TRP A 46 1.96 26.75 30.88
N ASP A 47 2.44 25.67 30.29
CA ASP A 47 3.86 25.36 30.11
C ASP A 47 4.21 25.29 28.62
N ILE A 48 5.19 26.10 28.21
CA ILE A 48 5.62 26.23 26.82
C ILE A 48 6.34 24.96 26.34
N GLY A 49 7.06 24.27 27.24
CA GLY A 49 7.75 23.03 26.92
C GLY A 49 6.77 21.92 26.56
N ILE A 50 5.72 21.74 27.36
CA ILE A 50 4.67 20.74 27.12
C ILE A 50 3.88 21.08 25.85
N PHE A 51 3.62 22.37 25.58
CA PHE A 51 2.99 22.80 24.33
C PHE A 51 3.82 22.41 23.10
N PHE A 52 5.12 22.74 23.09
CA PHE A 52 5.97 22.35 21.97
C PHE A 52 6.11 20.84 21.88
N SER A 53 6.37 20.12 22.98
CA SER A 53 6.50 18.65 22.93
C SER A 53 5.27 17.93 22.37
N ASN A 54 4.06 18.41 22.67
CA ASN A 54 2.82 17.79 22.19
C ASN A 54 2.50 18.12 20.73
N TYR A 55 2.77 19.33 20.25
CA TYR A 55 2.36 19.77 18.91
C TYR A 55 3.47 19.86 17.86
N THR A 56 4.75 19.76 18.26
CA THR A 56 5.89 19.95 17.32
C THR A 56 5.83 18.98 16.14
N MET A 57 5.48 17.72 16.36
CA MET A 57 5.43 16.72 15.28
C MET A 57 4.30 17.00 14.28
N GLY A 58 3.11 17.38 14.77
CA GLY A 58 1.99 17.78 13.90
C GLY A 58 2.33 19.01 13.06
N PHE A 59 2.88 20.07 13.67
CA PHE A 59 3.33 21.26 12.93
C PHE A 59 4.47 20.95 11.97
N LEU A 60 5.45 20.13 12.37
CA LEU A 60 6.57 19.74 11.51
C LEU A 60 6.08 19.01 10.27
N ALA A 61 5.10 18.10 10.40
CA ALA A 61 4.52 17.40 9.27
C ALA A 61 3.86 18.36 8.27
N ILE A 62 3.08 19.33 8.75
CA ILE A 62 2.44 20.36 7.90
C ILE A 62 3.50 21.24 7.24
N CYS A 63 4.48 21.72 8.01
CA CYS A 63 5.57 22.56 7.51
C CYS A 63 6.42 21.82 6.47
N LEU A 64 6.74 20.54 6.69
CA LEU A 64 7.51 19.74 5.75
C LEU A 64 6.70 19.47 4.47
N PHE A 65 5.41 19.15 4.59
CA PHE A 65 4.53 18.95 3.43
C PHE A 65 4.39 20.23 2.59
N CYS A 66 4.07 21.35 3.24
CA CYS A 66 3.94 22.65 2.59
C CYS A 66 5.29 23.12 2.03
N GLY A 67 6.37 22.98 2.80
CA GLY A 67 7.74 23.32 2.39
C GLY A 67 8.17 22.52 1.15
N TRP A 68 7.97 21.20 1.15
CA TRP A 68 8.22 20.36 -0.02
C TRP A 68 7.39 20.80 -1.23
N LYS A 69 6.10 21.09 -1.03
CA LYS A 69 5.20 21.57 -2.11
C LYS A 69 5.64 22.91 -2.69
N ILE A 70 6.11 23.83 -1.85
CA ILE A 70 6.61 25.14 -2.28
C ILE A 70 7.95 24.99 -3.01
N LEU A 71 8.89 24.21 -2.47
CA LEU A 71 10.22 24.01 -3.04
C LEU A 71 10.18 23.26 -4.37
N LYS A 72 9.44 22.15 -4.45
CA LYS A 72 9.34 21.34 -5.67
C LYS A 72 8.28 21.85 -6.65
N ARG A 73 7.46 22.84 -6.26
CA ARG A 73 6.33 23.39 -7.04
C ARG A 73 5.57 22.31 -7.82
N THR A 74 5.25 21.20 -7.17
CA THR A 74 4.56 20.11 -7.86
C THR A 74 3.16 20.57 -8.23
N LYS A 75 2.89 20.64 -9.54
CA LYS A 75 1.58 21.03 -10.07
C LYS A 75 0.57 19.95 -9.65
N PHE A 76 -0.57 20.38 -9.09
CA PHE A 76 -1.70 19.48 -8.97
C PHE A 76 -2.14 19.11 -10.38
N VAL A 77 -1.92 17.85 -10.76
CA VAL A 77 -2.33 17.34 -12.07
C VAL A 77 -3.84 17.37 -12.12
N LYS A 78 -4.39 18.14 -13.06
CA LYS A 78 -5.84 18.16 -13.29
C LYS A 78 -6.28 16.76 -13.72
N PRO A 79 -7.47 16.30 -13.30
CA PRO A 79 -7.99 14.98 -13.67
C PRO A 79 -8.05 14.72 -15.18
N GLU A 80 -8.09 15.78 -16.00
CA GLU A 80 -8.12 15.74 -17.47
C GLU A 80 -6.77 15.39 -18.09
N HIS A 81 -5.66 15.76 -17.45
CA HIS A 81 -4.29 15.50 -17.94
C HIS A 81 -3.63 14.30 -17.24
N ALA A 82 -4.32 13.66 -16.31
CA ALA A 82 -3.79 12.53 -15.56
C ALA A 82 -3.86 11.26 -16.41
N ASP A 83 -2.79 10.91 -17.14
CA ASP A 83 -2.77 9.70 -17.96
C ASP A 83 -2.94 8.43 -17.12
N LEU A 84 -4.08 7.75 -17.31
CA LEU A 84 -4.45 6.52 -16.60
C LEU A 84 -4.27 5.27 -17.46
N VAL A 85 -3.93 5.39 -18.75
CA VAL A 85 -3.99 4.27 -19.71
C VAL A 85 -2.60 3.81 -20.12
N TRP A 86 -1.62 4.72 -20.21
CA TRP A 86 -0.29 4.45 -20.75
C TRP A 86 0.41 3.18 -20.24
N ILE A 87 0.43 2.93 -18.93
CA ILE A 87 1.20 1.80 -18.35
C ILE A 87 0.36 0.52 -18.19
N ARG A 88 -0.97 0.59 -18.32
CA ARG A 88 -1.86 -0.54 -18.08
C ARG A 88 -1.55 -1.77 -18.92
N PRO A 89 -1.39 -1.70 -20.25
CA PRO A 89 -1.18 -2.90 -21.05
C PRO A 89 0.09 -3.67 -20.66
N ALA A 90 1.18 -2.96 -20.36
CA ALA A 90 2.42 -3.59 -19.91
C ALA A 90 2.30 -4.25 -18.52
N VAL A 91 1.47 -3.68 -17.63
CA VAL A 91 1.21 -4.25 -16.31
C VAL A 91 0.26 -5.45 -16.41
N ASP A 92 -0.81 -5.34 -17.21
CA ASP A 92 -1.78 -6.40 -17.43
C ASP A 92 -1.12 -7.65 -18.06
N GLU A 93 -0.18 -7.46 -19.01
CA GLU A 93 0.63 -8.54 -19.58
C GLU A 93 1.53 -9.20 -18.53
N HIS A 94 2.15 -8.41 -17.64
CA HIS A 94 3.00 -8.92 -16.57
C HIS A 94 2.19 -9.67 -15.50
N GLU A 95 1.01 -9.16 -15.13
CA GLU A 95 0.08 -9.81 -14.22
C GLU A 95 -0.48 -11.11 -14.83
N ALA A 96 -0.80 -11.13 -16.13
CA ALA A 96 -1.23 -12.34 -16.83
C ALA A 96 -0.12 -13.40 -16.93
N ALA A 97 1.14 -13.01 -17.15
CA ALA A 97 2.28 -13.92 -17.14
C ALA A 97 2.54 -14.51 -15.74
N MET A 98 2.37 -13.71 -14.68
CA MET A 98 2.50 -14.17 -13.29
C MET A 98 1.31 -15.05 -12.87
N ALA A 99 0.10 -14.74 -13.36
CA ALA A 99 -1.10 -15.56 -13.16
C ALA A 99 -1.02 -16.91 -13.90
N GLY A 100 -0.38 -16.96 -15.07
CA GLY A 100 -0.05 -18.21 -15.74
C GLY A 100 0.85 -19.09 -14.88
N ASN A 101 1.89 -18.51 -14.28
CA ASN A 101 2.83 -19.24 -13.43
C ASN A 101 2.24 -19.67 -12.08
N GLU A 102 1.39 -18.85 -11.44
CA GLU A 102 0.83 -19.18 -10.11
C GLU A 102 -0.17 -20.34 -10.15
N ASN A 103 -0.90 -20.50 -11.26
CA ASN A 103 -1.80 -21.62 -11.48
C ASN A 103 -1.06 -22.94 -11.71
N GLU A 104 0.19 -22.90 -12.18
CA GLU A 104 1.04 -24.09 -12.35
C GLU A 104 1.79 -24.49 -11.06
N VAL A 105 2.17 -23.52 -10.22
CA VAL A 105 2.78 -23.80 -8.89
C VAL A 105 1.78 -23.60 -7.75
N GLY A 106 0.75 -24.45 -7.74
CA GLY A 106 -0.26 -24.47 -6.69
C GLY A 106 0.32 -24.53 -5.26
N LEU A 107 -0.41 -23.97 -4.29
CA LEU A 107 -0.03 -23.89 -2.87
C LEU A 107 0.51 -25.23 -2.32
N ARG A 108 -0.07 -26.35 -2.75
CA ARG A 108 0.36 -27.71 -2.39
C ARG A 108 1.79 -28.02 -2.84
N ARG A 109 2.21 -27.58 -4.04
CA ARG A 109 3.59 -27.74 -4.53
C ARG A 109 4.56 -26.86 -3.73
N ARG A 110 4.18 -25.62 -3.42
CA ARG A 110 5.03 -24.71 -2.62
C ARG A 110 5.19 -25.22 -1.19
N LEU A 111 4.12 -25.75 -0.59
CA LEU A 111 4.18 -26.40 0.72
C LEU A 111 5.01 -27.69 0.68
N ALA A 112 4.87 -28.52 -0.36
CA ALA A 112 5.68 -29.71 -0.53
C ALA A 112 7.19 -29.38 -0.64
N LEU A 113 7.55 -28.33 -1.39
CA LEU A 113 8.93 -27.85 -1.50
C LEU A 113 9.48 -27.31 -0.16
N LEU A 114 8.66 -26.58 0.61
CA LEU A 114 9.09 -26.09 1.93
C LEU A 114 9.30 -27.23 2.92
N VAL A 115 8.42 -28.24 2.89
CA VAL A 115 8.56 -29.46 3.71
C VAL A 115 9.79 -30.27 3.29
N SER A 116 10.04 -30.41 1.98
CA SER A 116 11.21 -31.15 1.47
C SER A 116 12.53 -30.44 1.80
N LEU A 117 12.59 -29.11 1.67
CA LEU A 117 13.74 -28.29 2.09
C LEU A 117 13.98 -28.37 3.60
N SER A 118 12.93 -28.42 4.42
CA SER A 118 13.04 -28.58 5.87
C SER A 118 13.58 -29.96 6.29
N GLN A 119 13.39 -30.98 5.46
CA GLN A 119 13.85 -32.35 5.74
C GLN A 119 15.21 -32.67 5.08
N GLY A 120 15.83 -31.69 4.39
CA GLY A 120 17.08 -31.91 3.65
C GLY A 120 16.92 -32.89 2.47
N CYS A 121 15.70 -33.14 2.01
CA CYS A 121 15.37 -34.11 0.98
C CYS A 121 15.23 -33.38 -0.36
N TRP A 122 16.17 -33.60 -1.29
CA TRP A 122 16.13 -32.99 -2.62
C TRP A 122 15.22 -33.81 -3.53
N PHE A 123 14.15 -33.18 -4.01
CA PHE A 123 13.18 -33.80 -4.91
C PHE A 123 13.51 -33.41 -6.35
N GLU A 124 14.07 -34.32 -7.14
CA GLU A 124 14.40 -34.07 -8.55
C GLU A 124 13.21 -34.44 -9.44
N PRO A 125 12.65 -33.51 -10.24
CA PRO A 125 11.54 -33.85 -11.14
C PRO A 125 12.05 -34.70 -12.32
N TYR A 126 11.57 -35.93 -12.45
CA TYR A 126 11.88 -36.78 -13.61
C TYR A 126 10.92 -36.51 -14.78
N GLY A 127 11.39 -35.75 -15.78
CA GLY A 127 10.84 -35.73 -17.15
C GLY A 127 9.42 -35.15 -17.36
N PRO A 128 9.02 -34.88 -18.62
CA PRO A 128 7.79 -34.17 -18.95
C PRO A 128 6.59 -35.12 -18.88
N GLY A 129 5.97 -35.22 -17.71
CA GLY A 129 4.76 -36.02 -17.46
C GLY A 129 4.67 -36.58 -16.03
N GLY A 130 5.06 -35.78 -15.03
CA GLY A 130 5.35 -36.24 -13.66
C GLY A 130 4.12 -36.45 -12.78
N ASP A 131 3.49 -37.62 -12.91
CA ASP A 131 2.38 -38.06 -12.04
C ASP A 131 2.88 -38.91 -10.84
N GLU A 132 4.14 -39.35 -10.86
CA GLU A 132 4.72 -40.19 -9.81
C GLU A 132 5.93 -39.54 -9.15
N VAL A 133 5.91 -39.55 -7.82
CA VAL A 133 6.86 -38.91 -6.89
C VAL A 133 7.60 -40.05 -6.19
N SER A 134 8.81 -40.38 -6.64
CA SER A 134 9.66 -41.39 -5.98
C SER A 134 10.48 -40.76 -4.85
N ILE A 135 10.35 -41.29 -3.63
CA ILE A 135 11.12 -40.86 -2.47
C ILE A 135 12.32 -41.80 -2.34
N SER A 136 13.53 -41.33 -2.70
CA SER A 136 14.76 -42.07 -2.41
C SER A 136 15.25 -41.70 -1.01
N LEU A 137 15.02 -42.60 -0.06
CA LEU A 137 15.62 -42.54 1.27
C LEU A 137 17.08 -42.99 1.16
N TYR A 138 18.02 -42.13 1.56
CA TYR A 138 19.34 -42.57 2.01
C TYR A 138 19.30 -42.86 3.51
#